data_AF-A0A661CSH5-F1
#
_entry.id   AF-A0A661CSH5-F1
#
_cell.length_a   1.000
_cell.length_b   1.000
_cell.length_c   1.000
_cell.angle_alpha   90.00
_cell.angle_beta   90.00
_cell.angle_gamma   90.00
#
_symmetry.space_group_name_H-M   'P 1'
#
loop_
_entity.id
_entity.type
_entity.pdbx_description
1 polymer ?
#
loop_
_entity_poly.entity_id
_entity_poly.type
_entity_poly.pdbx_seq_one_letter_code
_entity_poly.pdbx_strand_id
1 'polypeptide(L)'
;MNLTPDSVTALTSIKERATGKKKTVFVSGNFNIVHPGHLRLLRFAAECGDFLVVGVHGDNICTAAFVSEKLRLENFESISWPDFTFILREPPEIFIEQLQPEVVVKGKEHEHQINPEQEVVNRYGGKLLFGSGDISFSSLDLLQREFLEFNRSTLVKPDDFPQRHGFTMANLAATVAEFKTLNVCVLGDTIIDEYITCDPLGMSQEDPTIVVTPVLEQKFIGGAGIVASHAAGLGAEVKFLSIVGKDKTAKFAKQQLESNGVQVYLYEDDSRPTTLKQRFQAHSKTLLRVSHLRQHAISKDIQTKILTDFKSVVDDIQVVIFSDFNYGCLPQNLVDEIIAACAQKNIMMVADSQCSSQVGDVSRFKGMTLVTPTEREARLSVRDFESGLVVLAEALRCQAQSKHVIVTLDSEGLLIHANVSATNQWHTDRLPAFNSAPKDLAGAGDSLLITAAMSLALGRDIWQTAYLGSIAAACQVGRLGNIPLTPDDLIKEIDS
;
A
#
# COMPACT_ATOMS: atom_id res chain seq x y z
N MET A 1 51.27 -19.32 -12.88
CA MET A 1 50.83 -20.72 -12.69
C MET A 1 49.66 -20.97 -13.64
N ASN A 2 49.52 -22.17 -14.20
CA ASN A 2 48.38 -22.47 -15.07
C ASN A 2 47.15 -22.82 -14.21
N LEU A 3 45.96 -22.42 -14.66
CA LEU A 3 44.69 -22.79 -14.03
C LEU A 3 44.46 -24.30 -14.07
N THR A 4 43.79 -24.83 -13.06
CA THR A 4 43.33 -26.22 -13.07
C THR A 4 42.22 -26.44 -14.12
N PRO A 5 41.99 -27.68 -14.61
CA PRO A 5 40.93 -27.97 -15.58
C PRO A 5 39.53 -27.54 -15.11
N ASP A 6 39.25 -27.69 -13.82
CA ASP A 6 37.98 -27.27 -13.19
C ASP A 6 37.81 -25.75 -13.30
N SER A 7 38.85 -24.99 -12.96
CA SER A 7 38.85 -23.53 -13.04
C SER A 7 38.84 -23.01 -14.49
N VAL A 8 39.44 -23.71 -15.44
CA VAL A 8 39.32 -23.38 -16.88
C VAL A 8 37.89 -23.54 -17.37
N THR A 9 37.21 -24.62 -16.93
CA THR A 9 35.81 -24.88 -17.27
C THR A 9 34.89 -23.82 -16.65
N ALA A 10 35.13 -23.46 -15.39
CA ALA A 10 34.43 -22.39 -14.69
C ALA A 10 34.63 -21.04 -15.40
N LEU A 11 35.87 -20.67 -15.73
CA LEU A 11 36.20 -19.42 -16.42
C LEU A 11 35.47 -19.29 -17.76
N THR A 12 35.43 -20.37 -18.54
CA THR A 12 34.71 -20.40 -19.82
C THR A 12 33.20 -20.18 -19.61
N SER A 13 32.61 -20.91 -18.66
CA SER A 13 31.19 -20.81 -18.32
C SER A 13 30.80 -19.42 -17.79
N ILE A 14 31.67 -18.81 -16.98
CA ILE A 14 31.51 -17.45 -16.45
C ILE A 14 31.49 -16.44 -17.60
N LYS A 15 32.48 -16.52 -18.52
CA LYS A 15 32.56 -15.60 -19.67
C LYS A 15 31.34 -15.73 -20.59
N GLU A 16 30.85 -16.95 -20.82
CA GLU A 16 29.62 -17.18 -21.60
C GLU A 16 28.38 -16.59 -20.91
N ARG A 17 28.21 -16.80 -19.60
CA ARG A 17 27.04 -16.30 -18.85
C ARG A 17 27.07 -14.81 -18.55
N ALA A 18 28.27 -14.22 -18.46
CA ALA A 18 28.45 -12.78 -18.26
C ALA A 18 28.25 -11.97 -19.57
N THR A 19 28.03 -12.62 -20.72
CA THR A 19 27.86 -11.93 -22.01
C THR A 19 26.70 -10.93 -21.97
N GLY A 20 27.01 -9.64 -22.12
CA GLY A 20 26.03 -8.54 -22.07
C GLY A 20 25.88 -7.87 -20.69
N LYS A 21 26.50 -8.41 -19.64
CA LYS A 21 26.63 -7.76 -18.33
C LYS A 21 27.87 -6.86 -18.32
N LYS A 22 27.80 -5.67 -17.69
CA LYS A 22 28.86 -4.64 -17.78
C LYS A 22 29.87 -4.72 -16.65
N LYS A 23 29.55 -5.38 -15.53
CA LYS A 23 30.39 -5.39 -14.34
C LYS A 23 30.35 -6.73 -13.60
N THR A 24 31.46 -7.46 -13.63
CA THR A 24 31.68 -8.73 -12.94
C THR A 24 32.26 -8.47 -11.55
N VAL A 25 31.69 -9.13 -10.54
CA VAL A 25 32.15 -9.07 -9.15
C VAL A 25 32.62 -10.46 -8.73
N PHE A 26 33.76 -10.53 -8.06
CA PHE A 26 34.33 -11.78 -7.56
C PHE A 26 34.47 -11.78 -6.04
N VAL A 27 34.02 -12.87 -5.41
CA VAL A 27 34.19 -13.15 -3.98
C VAL A 27 34.79 -14.55 -3.86
N SER A 28 35.78 -14.72 -2.98
CA SER A 28 36.30 -16.05 -2.66
C SER A 28 36.54 -16.24 -1.17
N GLY A 29 36.49 -17.48 -0.71
CA GLY A 29 36.71 -17.80 0.69
C GLY A 29 36.55 -19.27 1.04
N ASN A 30 36.90 -19.60 2.28
CA ASN A 30 36.79 -20.96 2.79
C ASN A 30 35.34 -21.32 3.12
N PHE A 31 34.57 -20.40 3.72
CA PHE A 31 33.14 -20.58 4.03
C PHE A 31 32.78 -21.89 4.75
N ASN A 32 33.46 -22.19 5.86
CA ASN A 32 33.24 -23.42 6.63
C ASN A 32 31.76 -23.61 7.04
N ILE A 33 31.12 -22.55 7.52
CA ILE A 33 29.68 -22.52 7.83
C ILE A 33 29.13 -21.23 7.25
N VAL A 34 27.98 -21.30 6.57
CA VAL A 34 27.27 -20.09 6.13
C VAL A 34 26.59 -19.46 7.35
N HIS A 35 26.97 -18.23 7.66
CA HIS A 35 26.36 -17.42 8.72
C HIS A 35 25.93 -16.05 8.14
N PRO A 36 25.13 -15.25 8.86
CA PRO A 36 24.60 -13.99 8.33
C PRO A 36 25.66 -13.00 7.81
N GLY A 37 26.91 -13.08 8.30
CA GLY A 37 28.00 -12.25 7.78
C GLY A 37 28.35 -12.56 6.32
N HIS A 38 28.41 -13.84 5.95
CA HIS A 38 28.62 -14.26 4.55
C HIS A 38 27.46 -13.79 3.67
N LEU A 39 26.21 -13.88 4.16
CA LEU A 39 25.04 -13.41 3.42
C LEU A 39 25.13 -11.91 3.11
N ARG A 40 25.50 -11.09 4.11
CA ARG A 40 25.64 -9.64 3.91
C ARG A 40 26.83 -9.28 3.02
N LEU A 41 27.94 -10.04 3.09
CA LEU A 41 29.09 -9.88 2.20
C LEU A 41 28.70 -10.16 0.73
N LEU A 42 27.97 -11.25 0.48
CA LEU A 42 27.49 -11.60 -0.86
C LEU A 42 26.52 -10.55 -1.40
N ARG A 43 25.65 -10.03 -0.54
CA ARG A 43 24.74 -8.94 -0.92
C ARG A 43 25.50 -7.67 -1.29
N PHE A 44 26.42 -7.22 -0.45
CA PHE A 44 27.27 -6.06 -0.76
C PHE A 44 28.04 -6.27 -2.07
N ALA A 45 28.53 -7.50 -2.32
CA ALA A 45 29.16 -7.84 -3.58
C ALA A 45 28.18 -7.79 -4.77
N ALA A 46 26.95 -8.27 -4.61
CA ALA A 46 25.92 -8.18 -5.64
C ALA A 46 25.55 -6.72 -5.97
N GLU A 47 25.50 -5.83 -4.98
CA GLU A 47 25.25 -4.40 -5.20
C GLU A 47 26.42 -3.69 -5.93
N CYS A 48 27.61 -4.31 -5.95
CA CYS A 48 28.78 -3.76 -6.60
C CYS A 48 28.85 -4.03 -8.11
N GLY A 49 27.96 -4.85 -8.70
CA GLY A 49 27.97 -5.14 -10.15
C GLY A 49 26.78 -5.93 -10.64
N ASP A 50 26.87 -6.46 -11.86
CA ASP A 50 25.77 -7.11 -12.57
C ASP A 50 25.85 -8.64 -12.56
N PHE A 51 27.05 -9.20 -12.34
CA PHE A 51 27.32 -10.64 -12.31
C PHE A 51 28.21 -11.01 -11.13
N LEU A 52 27.68 -11.73 -10.14
CA LEU A 52 28.41 -12.16 -8.95
C LEU A 52 28.94 -13.59 -9.11
N VAL A 53 30.26 -13.73 -9.08
CA VAL A 53 30.98 -15.01 -9.08
C VAL A 53 31.52 -15.30 -7.69
N VAL A 54 31.25 -16.51 -7.19
CA VAL A 54 31.75 -16.98 -5.89
C VAL A 54 32.65 -18.20 -6.05
N GLY A 55 33.92 -18.05 -5.70
CA GLY A 55 34.91 -19.13 -5.64
C GLY A 55 35.02 -19.71 -4.23
N VAL A 56 34.52 -20.93 -4.03
CA VAL A 56 34.65 -21.66 -2.76
C VAL A 56 36.00 -22.36 -2.74
N HIS A 57 36.89 -22.03 -1.79
CA HIS A 57 38.23 -22.63 -1.76
C HIS A 57 38.16 -24.15 -1.59
N GLY A 58 38.81 -24.89 -2.49
CA GLY A 58 38.91 -26.34 -2.40
C GLY A 58 39.70 -26.81 -1.18
N ASP A 59 39.43 -28.04 -0.76
CA ASP A 59 40.11 -28.69 0.37
C ASP A 59 41.63 -28.83 0.13
N ASN A 60 42.07 -28.74 -1.14
CA ASN A 60 43.48 -28.72 -1.53
C ASN A 60 44.22 -27.41 -1.19
N ILE A 61 43.51 -26.31 -0.95
CA ILE A 61 44.10 -24.99 -0.62
C ILE A 61 43.84 -24.65 0.84
N CYS A 62 42.68 -25.06 1.39
CA CYS A 62 42.32 -24.81 2.78
C CYS A 62 42.27 -26.12 3.58
N THR A 63 43.39 -26.45 4.24
CA THR A 63 43.47 -27.61 5.14
C THR A 63 42.80 -27.38 6.51
N ALA A 64 42.35 -26.15 6.78
CA ALA A 64 41.66 -25.75 8.01
C ALA A 64 40.13 -25.82 7.89
N ALA A 65 39.61 -26.31 6.76
CA ALA A 65 38.19 -26.50 6.56
C ALA A 65 37.72 -27.80 7.23
N PHE A 66 36.71 -27.70 8.10
CA PHE A 66 36.12 -28.86 8.78
C PHE A 66 34.86 -29.40 8.07
N VAL A 67 34.32 -28.64 7.11
CA VAL A 67 33.19 -29.04 6.26
C VAL A 67 33.72 -29.28 4.86
N SER A 68 33.34 -30.39 4.23
CA SER A 68 33.82 -30.77 2.89
C SER A 68 33.49 -29.69 1.86
N GLU A 69 34.39 -29.47 0.91
CA GLU A 69 34.20 -28.52 -0.20
C GLU A 69 32.86 -28.67 -0.93
N LYS A 70 32.37 -29.89 -1.12
CA LYS A 70 31.08 -30.16 -1.79
C LYS A 70 29.90 -29.56 -1.02
N LEU A 71 29.81 -29.82 0.29
CA LEU A 71 28.78 -29.25 1.16
C LEU A 71 28.90 -27.71 1.24
N ARG A 72 30.13 -27.19 1.25
CA ARG A 72 30.35 -25.74 1.23
C ARG A 72 29.84 -25.11 -0.08
N LEU A 73 30.04 -25.75 -1.23
CA LEU A 73 29.49 -25.30 -2.51
C LEU A 73 27.96 -25.37 -2.56
N GLU A 74 27.37 -26.50 -2.16
CA GLU A 74 25.91 -26.71 -2.12
C GLU A 74 25.20 -25.63 -1.30
N ASN A 75 25.82 -25.17 -0.19
CA ASN A 75 25.28 -24.08 0.62
C ASN A 75 25.20 -22.75 -0.14
N PHE A 76 26.16 -22.45 -1.03
CA PHE A 76 26.15 -21.21 -1.82
C PHE A 76 25.28 -21.30 -3.07
N GLU A 77 25.15 -22.49 -3.67
CA GLU A 77 24.18 -22.75 -4.73
C GLU A 77 22.72 -22.57 -4.26
N SER A 78 22.48 -22.71 -2.95
CA SER A 78 21.16 -22.51 -2.33
C SER A 78 20.85 -21.05 -1.98
N ILE A 79 21.78 -20.11 -2.24
CA ILE A 79 21.61 -18.68 -1.97
C ILE A 79 21.29 -17.95 -3.27
N SER A 80 20.32 -17.03 -3.25
CA SER A 80 19.81 -16.39 -4.47
C SER A 80 20.71 -15.31 -5.08
N TRP A 81 21.78 -14.87 -4.40
CA TRP A 81 22.62 -13.75 -4.88
C TRP A 81 23.70 -14.13 -5.89
N PRO A 82 24.49 -15.22 -5.71
CA PRO A 82 25.52 -15.59 -6.68
C PRO A 82 24.92 -16.00 -8.03
N ASP A 83 25.42 -15.44 -9.13
CA ASP A 83 25.08 -15.88 -10.49
C ASP A 83 25.86 -17.15 -10.89
N PHE A 84 27.04 -17.34 -10.31
CA PHE A 84 27.89 -18.49 -10.57
C PHE A 84 28.75 -18.86 -9.35
N THR A 85 28.74 -20.14 -8.99
CA THR A 85 29.51 -20.71 -7.88
C THR A 85 30.38 -21.86 -8.38
N PHE A 86 31.59 -22.01 -7.84
CA PHE A 86 32.46 -23.14 -8.19
C PHE A 86 33.49 -23.42 -7.10
N ILE A 87 34.14 -24.58 -7.17
CA ILE A 87 35.30 -24.89 -6.33
C ILE A 87 36.54 -24.25 -6.95
N LEU A 88 37.13 -23.30 -6.24
CA LEU A 88 38.38 -22.65 -6.60
C LEU A 88 39.55 -23.52 -6.11
N ARG A 89 40.38 -24.01 -7.04
CA ARG A 89 41.48 -24.97 -6.79
C ARG A 89 42.87 -24.33 -6.74
N GLU A 90 43.01 -23.07 -7.14
CA GLU A 90 44.25 -22.30 -7.05
C GLU A 90 44.09 -21.02 -6.21
N PRO A 91 45.18 -20.43 -5.70
CA PRO A 91 45.12 -19.13 -5.03
C PRO A 91 44.31 -18.08 -5.81
N PRO A 92 43.42 -17.30 -5.16
CA PRO A 92 42.49 -16.39 -5.82
C PRO A 92 43.14 -15.44 -6.81
N GLU A 93 44.33 -14.93 -6.52
CA GLU A 93 45.07 -14.00 -7.37
C GLU A 93 45.39 -14.58 -8.76
N ILE A 94 45.58 -15.90 -8.88
CA ILE A 94 45.85 -16.56 -10.18
C ILE A 94 44.57 -16.61 -11.02
N PHE A 95 43.43 -16.89 -10.38
CA PHE A 95 42.14 -16.92 -11.07
C PHE A 95 41.67 -15.51 -11.46
N ILE A 96 41.84 -14.53 -10.56
CA ILE A 96 41.52 -13.12 -10.80
C ILE A 96 42.33 -12.58 -11.99
N GLU A 97 43.59 -12.98 -12.17
CA GLU A 97 44.42 -12.56 -13.31
C GLU A 97 43.83 -12.98 -14.67
N GLN A 98 43.11 -14.11 -14.72
CA GLN A 98 42.52 -14.65 -15.95
C GLN A 98 41.06 -14.21 -16.16
N LEU A 99 40.30 -14.02 -15.08
CA LEU A 99 38.93 -13.53 -15.13
C LEU A 99 38.86 -12.01 -15.33
N GLN A 100 39.81 -11.27 -14.73
CA GLN A 100 39.84 -9.80 -14.69
C GLN A 100 38.51 -9.15 -14.25
N PRO A 101 37.93 -9.53 -13.09
CA PRO A 101 36.68 -8.92 -12.62
C PRO A 101 36.88 -7.44 -12.28
N GLU A 102 35.89 -6.60 -12.61
CA GLU A 102 35.93 -5.16 -12.32
C GLU A 102 35.99 -4.86 -10.81
N VAL A 103 35.40 -5.75 -9.99
CA VAL A 103 35.42 -5.63 -8.53
C VAL A 103 35.74 -6.98 -7.88
N VAL A 104 36.66 -6.97 -6.93
CA VAL A 104 36.89 -8.08 -5.99
C VAL A 104 36.44 -7.62 -4.61
N VAL A 105 35.64 -8.43 -3.90
CA VAL A 105 35.12 -8.09 -2.57
C VAL A 105 35.63 -9.07 -1.53
N LYS A 106 36.20 -8.55 -0.44
CA LYS A 106 36.65 -9.32 0.73
C LYS A 106 35.96 -8.84 2.01
N GLY A 107 35.96 -9.70 3.04
CA GLY A 107 35.51 -9.33 4.38
C GLY A 107 36.35 -8.18 4.96
N LYS A 108 35.72 -7.28 5.72
CA LYS A 108 36.38 -6.09 6.30
C LYS A 108 37.55 -6.44 7.24
N GLU A 109 37.50 -7.61 7.86
CA GLU A 109 38.57 -8.17 8.67
C GLU A 109 39.91 -8.34 7.91
N HIS A 110 39.87 -8.36 6.57
CA HIS A 110 41.06 -8.48 5.71
C HIS A 110 41.63 -7.14 5.24
N GLU A 111 41.00 -6.00 5.56
CA GLU A 111 41.38 -4.67 5.05
C GLU A 111 42.81 -4.26 5.42
N HIS A 112 43.24 -4.60 6.63
CA HIS A 112 44.59 -4.27 7.14
C HIS A 112 45.59 -5.42 6.97
N GLN A 113 45.21 -6.49 6.26
CA GLN A 113 46.08 -7.63 5.98
C GLN A 113 46.79 -7.46 4.64
N ILE A 114 47.80 -8.28 4.39
CA ILE A 114 48.43 -8.36 3.06
C ILE A 114 47.45 -9.06 2.11
N ASN A 115 47.11 -8.42 1.00
CA ASN A 115 46.16 -8.91 -0.01
C ASN A 115 46.87 -9.08 -1.37
N PRO A 116 47.33 -10.30 -1.72
CA PRO A 116 47.97 -10.58 -3.01
C PRO A 116 47.09 -10.19 -4.21
N GLU A 117 45.77 -10.24 -4.05
CA GLU A 117 44.80 -9.87 -5.08
C GLU A 117 44.87 -8.39 -5.43
N GLN A 118 45.27 -7.51 -4.49
CA GLN A 118 45.36 -6.07 -4.72
C GLN A 118 46.35 -5.74 -5.84
N GLU A 119 47.50 -6.43 -5.88
CA GLU A 119 48.50 -6.22 -6.92
C GLU A 119 48.00 -6.63 -8.30
N VAL A 120 47.26 -7.73 -8.37
CA VAL A 120 46.71 -8.25 -9.63
C VAL A 120 45.59 -7.35 -10.14
N VAL A 121 44.65 -6.98 -9.27
CA VAL A 121 43.51 -6.11 -9.58
C VAL A 121 43.96 -4.74 -10.12
N ASN A 122 45.04 -4.18 -9.56
CA ASN A 122 45.60 -2.90 -10.00
C ASN A 122 46.18 -2.96 -11.43
N ARG A 123 46.65 -4.12 -11.92
CA ARG A 123 47.28 -4.23 -13.25
C ARG A 123 46.31 -3.99 -14.41
N TYR A 124 45.03 -4.32 -14.22
CA TYR A 124 44.00 -4.19 -15.24
C TYR A 124 42.93 -3.14 -14.89
N GLY A 125 43.10 -2.42 -13.77
CA GLY A 125 42.24 -1.30 -13.38
C GLY A 125 40.95 -1.69 -12.64
N GLY A 126 40.87 -2.90 -12.09
CA GLY A 126 39.75 -3.29 -11.21
C GLY A 126 39.84 -2.63 -9.82
N LYS A 127 38.89 -2.96 -8.93
CA LYS A 127 38.87 -2.46 -7.55
C LYS A 127 38.79 -3.60 -6.54
N LEU A 128 39.60 -3.55 -5.49
CA LEU A 128 39.44 -4.39 -4.30
C LEU A 128 38.65 -3.60 -3.26
N LEU A 129 37.52 -4.14 -2.81
CA LEU A 129 36.65 -3.54 -1.79
C LEU A 129 36.59 -4.45 -0.56
N PHE A 130 36.50 -3.81 0.61
CA PHE A 130 36.34 -4.48 1.89
C PHE A 130 34.97 -4.14 2.47
N GLY A 131 34.16 -5.17 2.74
CA GLY A 131 32.80 -5.00 3.26
C GLY A 131 32.56 -5.97 4.41
N SER A 132 31.97 -5.50 5.51
CA SER A 132 31.48 -6.36 6.59
C SER A 132 30.03 -6.78 6.37
N GLY A 133 29.33 -6.10 5.44
CA GLY A 133 27.89 -6.15 5.33
C GLY A 133 27.25 -5.58 6.60
N ASP A 134 26.57 -4.44 6.50
CA ASP A 134 26.00 -3.78 7.69
C ASP A 134 25.02 -4.70 8.44
N ILE A 135 24.90 -4.49 9.75
CA ILE A 135 23.99 -5.28 10.63
C ILE A 135 22.52 -5.09 10.23
N SER A 136 22.21 -4.11 9.38
CA SER A 136 20.92 -4.01 8.74
C SER A 136 20.68 -5.29 7.92
N PHE A 137 19.83 -6.18 8.44
CA PHE A 137 18.81 -6.75 7.55
C PHE A 137 18.28 -5.55 6.79
N SER A 138 18.53 -5.42 5.49
CA SER A 138 18.05 -4.20 4.86
C SER A 138 16.56 -4.17 5.07
N SER A 139 16.08 -3.02 5.51
CA SER A 139 14.66 -2.77 5.68
C SER A 139 13.87 -3.31 4.47
N LEU A 140 14.43 -3.27 3.25
CA LEU A 140 13.85 -3.85 2.03
C LEU A 140 13.53 -5.35 2.08
N ASP A 141 14.38 -6.22 2.63
CA ASP A 141 14.13 -7.68 2.65
C ASP A 141 13.08 -8.06 3.71
N LEU A 142 13.11 -7.38 4.87
CA LEU A 142 12.07 -7.51 5.89
C LEU A 142 10.74 -6.95 5.37
N LEU A 143 10.76 -5.80 4.71
CA LEU A 143 9.59 -5.21 4.08
C LEU A 143 9.04 -6.11 2.98
N GLN A 144 9.87 -6.61 2.05
CA GLN A 144 9.42 -7.52 1.01
C GLN A 144 8.78 -8.77 1.60
N ARG A 145 9.33 -9.33 2.68
CA ARG A 145 8.67 -10.43 3.41
C ARG A 145 7.35 -10.00 4.06
N GLU A 146 7.28 -8.84 4.72
CA GLU A 146 6.02 -8.33 5.30
C GLU A 146 4.94 -8.06 4.22
N PHE A 147 5.35 -7.61 3.03
CA PHE A 147 4.51 -7.43 1.84
C PHE A 147 4.04 -8.78 1.26
N LEU A 148 4.90 -9.80 1.25
CA LEU A 148 4.63 -11.11 0.64
C LEU A 148 3.98 -12.12 1.60
N GLU A 149 4.06 -11.91 2.92
CA GLU A 149 3.46 -12.78 3.93
C GLU A 149 1.92 -12.64 3.93
N PHE A 150 1.32 -13.45 3.06
CA PHE A 150 -0.05 -13.93 3.14
C PHE A 150 -0.22 -14.73 4.44
N ASN A 151 -0.80 -14.09 5.46
CA ASN A 151 -1.27 -14.80 6.64
C ASN A 151 -2.65 -15.41 6.38
N ARG A 152 -2.89 -16.57 6.99
CA ARG A 152 -4.22 -17.20 7.13
C ARG A 152 -5.24 -16.14 7.58
N SER A 153 -6.50 -16.26 7.16
CA SER A 153 -7.55 -15.30 7.55
C SER A 153 -7.52 -15.07 9.06
N THR A 154 -7.34 -13.81 9.46
CA THR A 154 -7.37 -13.33 10.84
C THR A 154 -8.74 -12.73 11.19
N LEU A 155 -9.74 -13.00 10.36
CA LEU A 155 -11.07 -12.43 10.52
C LEU A 155 -11.93 -13.30 11.44
N VAL A 156 -12.47 -12.68 12.48
CA VAL A 156 -13.46 -13.26 13.38
C VAL A 156 -14.78 -12.58 13.12
N LYS A 157 -15.73 -13.32 12.53
CA LYS A 157 -17.03 -12.80 12.11
C LYS A 157 -18.11 -13.25 13.11
N PRO A 158 -19.05 -12.38 13.50
CA PRO A 158 -20.16 -12.76 14.35
C PRO A 158 -21.23 -13.52 13.54
N ASP A 159 -21.49 -14.78 13.89
CA ASP A 159 -22.48 -15.63 13.21
C ASP A 159 -23.93 -15.34 13.65
N ASP A 160 -24.11 -14.69 14.80
CA ASP A 160 -25.41 -14.33 15.37
C ASP A 160 -26.04 -13.14 14.63
N PHE A 161 -25.23 -12.26 14.02
CA PHE A 161 -25.71 -11.07 13.33
C PHE A 161 -26.50 -11.40 12.04
N PRO A 162 -26.00 -12.26 11.12
CA PRO A 162 -26.79 -12.70 9.96
C PRO A 162 -28.10 -13.40 10.37
N GLN A 163 -28.06 -14.22 11.43
CA GLN A 163 -29.23 -14.96 11.90
C GLN A 163 -30.36 -14.04 12.38
N ARG A 164 -30.04 -13.01 13.16
CA ARG A 164 -31.05 -12.08 13.70
C ARG A 164 -31.60 -11.10 12.67
N HIS A 165 -30.87 -10.85 11.58
CA HIS A 165 -31.28 -9.97 10.48
C HIS A 165 -31.76 -10.70 9.23
N GLY A 166 -31.73 -12.04 9.22
CA GLY A 166 -32.37 -12.85 8.19
C GLY A 166 -31.60 -12.96 6.87
N PHE A 167 -30.27 -12.90 6.89
CA PHE A 167 -29.43 -13.11 5.71
C PHE A 167 -28.37 -14.19 5.92
N THR A 168 -27.81 -14.69 4.82
CA THR A 168 -26.80 -15.76 4.81
C THR A 168 -25.53 -15.33 4.09
N MET A 169 -24.42 -16.04 4.29
CA MET A 169 -23.18 -15.82 3.54
C MET A 169 -23.38 -15.95 2.03
N ALA A 170 -24.27 -16.86 1.58
CA ALA A 170 -24.64 -16.98 0.17
C ALA A 170 -25.32 -15.71 -0.38
N ASN A 171 -26.10 -15.00 0.44
CA ASN A 171 -26.67 -13.70 0.04
C ASN A 171 -25.56 -12.64 -0.14
N LEU A 172 -24.52 -12.66 0.71
CA LEU A 172 -23.37 -11.76 0.58
C LEU A 172 -22.59 -12.04 -0.70
N ALA A 173 -22.28 -13.31 -0.97
CA ALA A 173 -21.57 -13.72 -2.18
C ALA A 173 -22.34 -13.34 -3.46
N ALA A 174 -23.66 -13.52 -3.47
CA ALA A 174 -24.52 -13.08 -4.57
C ALA A 174 -24.44 -11.55 -4.78
N THR A 175 -24.52 -10.76 -3.71
CA THR A 175 -24.38 -9.29 -3.79
C THR A 175 -23.03 -8.89 -4.40
N VAL A 176 -21.92 -9.51 -3.97
CA VAL A 176 -20.58 -9.22 -4.52
C VAL A 176 -20.52 -9.54 -6.01
N ALA A 177 -21.12 -10.64 -6.47
CA ALA A 177 -21.14 -11.01 -7.89
C ALA A 177 -21.96 -10.03 -8.77
N GLU A 178 -22.93 -9.32 -8.18
CA GLU A 178 -23.78 -8.34 -8.85
C GLU A 178 -23.14 -6.94 -8.93
N PHE A 179 -22.05 -6.66 -8.20
CA PHE A 179 -21.38 -5.35 -8.22
C PHE A 179 -20.98 -4.87 -9.63
N LYS A 180 -20.65 -5.80 -10.52
CA LYS A 180 -20.33 -5.51 -11.92
C LYS A 180 -21.45 -4.90 -12.76
N THR A 181 -22.69 -4.90 -12.26
CA THR A 181 -23.81 -4.28 -12.98
C THR A 181 -23.99 -2.80 -12.62
N LEU A 182 -23.20 -2.29 -11.67
CA LEU A 182 -23.31 -0.92 -11.18
C LEU A 182 -22.42 0.03 -11.97
N ASN A 183 -22.94 1.22 -12.22
CA ASN A 183 -22.19 2.40 -12.60
C ASN A 183 -22.16 3.35 -11.40
N VAL A 184 -20.94 3.63 -10.95
CA VAL A 184 -20.65 4.38 -9.73
C VAL A 184 -19.98 5.69 -10.11
N CYS A 185 -20.45 6.79 -9.54
CA CYS A 185 -19.79 8.09 -9.67
C CYS A 185 -19.23 8.53 -8.33
N VAL A 186 -17.93 8.75 -8.27
CA VAL A 186 -17.26 9.24 -7.06
C VAL A 186 -16.82 10.69 -7.29
N LEU A 187 -17.15 11.56 -6.33
CA LEU A 187 -16.69 12.94 -6.31
C LEU A 187 -15.96 13.23 -5.00
N GLY A 188 -14.82 13.88 -5.07
CA GLY A 188 -14.07 14.23 -3.87
C GLY A 188 -12.63 14.59 -4.11
N ASP A 189 -11.86 14.72 -3.03
CA ASP A 189 -10.45 15.14 -3.11
C ASP A 189 -9.55 13.99 -3.59
N THR A 190 -8.79 14.20 -4.67
CA THR A 190 -7.67 13.33 -5.05
C THR A 190 -6.50 13.55 -4.09
N ILE A 191 -6.04 12.48 -3.46
CA ILE A 191 -4.90 12.49 -2.56
C ILE A 191 -3.93 11.40 -3.01
N ILE A 192 -2.64 11.71 -3.05
CA ILE A 192 -1.58 10.70 -3.20
C ILE A 192 -0.91 10.51 -1.85
N ASP A 193 -0.86 9.28 -1.36
CA ASP A 193 -0.07 8.90 -0.19
C ASP A 193 1.28 8.35 -0.68
N GLU A 194 2.37 8.92 -0.18
CA GLU A 194 3.74 8.50 -0.52
C GLU A 194 4.43 7.97 0.74
N TYR A 195 4.79 6.70 0.72
CA TYR A 195 5.50 6.01 1.79
C TYR A 195 6.98 6.02 1.44
N ILE A 196 7.78 6.62 2.32
CA ILE A 196 9.22 6.75 2.17
C ILE A 196 9.85 5.96 3.31
N THR A 197 10.30 4.74 3.01
CA THR A 197 11.08 3.95 3.95
C THR A 197 12.47 4.53 4.04
N CYS A 198 12.95 4.73 5.26
CA CYS A 198 14.27 5.23 5.55
C CYS A 198 15.01 4.32 6.53
N ASP A 199 16.32 4.23 6.34
CA ASP A 199 17.24 3.67 7.34
C ASP A 199 17.73 4.80 8.26
N PRO A 200 17.67 4.63 9.60
CA PRO A 200 18.14 5.63 10.53
C PRO A 200 19.67 5.63 10.60
N LEU A 201 20.28 6.80 10.42
CA LEU A 201 21.72 7.00 10.52
C LEU A 201 22.15 7.39 11.94
N GLY A 202 21.23 7.95 12.73
CA GLY A 202 21.48 8.37 14.12
C GLY A 202 20.86 9.73 14.43
N MET A 203 21.32 10.36 15.51
CA MET A 203 20.97 11.74 15.85
C MET A 203 21.92 12.71 15.14
N SER A 204 21.40 13.85 14.70
CA SER A 204 22.22 14.94 14.17
C SER A 204 23.11 15.53 15.28
N GLN A 205 24.32 15.94 14.91
CA GLN A 205 25.25 16.67 15.79
C GLN A 205 25.00 18.19 15.77
N GLU A 206 24.23 18.68 14.79
CA GLU A 206 23.91 20.10 14.61
C GLU A 206 22.61 20.49 15.35
N ASP A 207 21.61 19.62 15.30
CA ASP A 207 20.31 19.78 15.94
C ASP A 207 19.83 18.46 16.55
N PRO A 208 18.96 18.46 17.58
CA PRO A 208 18.44 17.24 18.21
C PRO A 208 17.37 16.55 17.34
N THR A 209 17.73 16.18 16.11
CA THR A 209 16.84 15.56 15.12
C THR A 209 17.37 14.20 14.68
N ILE A 210 16.48 13.32 14.22
CA ILE A 210 16.84 12.02 13.68
C ILE A 210 17.26 12.19 12.22
N VAL A 211 18.46 11.73 11.89
CA VAL A 211 18.96 11.67 10.51
C VAL A 211 18.61 10.30 9.93
N VAL A 212 17.99 10.31 8.76
CA VAL A 212 17.59 9.09 8.06
C VAL A 212 17.97 9.18 6.57
N THR A 213 18.19 8.04 5.92
CA THR A 213 18.40 7.97 4.47
C THR A 213 17.24 7.21 3.81
N PRO A 214 16.55 7.77 2.80
CA PRO A 214 15.52 7.05 2.07
C PRO A 214 16.10 5.83 1.34
N VAL A 215 15.42 4.69 1.42
CA VAL A 215 15.80 3.43 0.76
C VAL A 215 14.71 2.90 -0.17
N LEU A 216 13.45 3.29 0.04
CA LEU A 216 12.32 2.91 -0.81
C LEU A 216 11.27 4.01 -0.81
N GLU A 217 10.74 4.31 -1.99
CA GLU A 217 9.61 5.22 -2.17
C GLU A 217 8.48 4.49 -2.89
N GLN A 218 7.27 4.53 -2.31
CA GLN A 218 6.08 3.93 -2.89
C GLN A 218 4.92 4.91 -2.83
N LYS A 219 4.20 5.07 -3.94
CA LYS A 219 3.04 5.96 -4.06
C LYS A 219 1.77 5.14 -4.19
N PHE A 220 0.73 5.58 -3.50
CA PHE A 220 -0.59 4.99 -3.52
C PHE A 220 -1.63 6.06 -3.79
N ILE A 221 -2.71 5.65 -4.46
CA ILE A 221 -3.91 6.48 -4.54
C ILE A 221 -4.57 6.48 -3.15
N GLY A 222 -4.95 7.66 -2.68
CA GLY A 222 -5.74 7.86 -1.48
C GLY A 222 -6.91 8.80 -1.77
N GLY A 223 -7.57 9.24 -0.70
CA GLY A 223 -8.69 10.16 -0.83
C GLY A 223 -9.89 9.56 -1.56
N ALA A 224 -10.65 10.38 -2.26
CA ALA A 224 -11.76 9.90 -3.07
C ALA A 224 -11.30 9.00 -4.25
N GLY A 225 -10.03 9.10 -4.66
CA GLY A 225 -9.47 8.26 -5.71
C GLY A 225 -9.40 6.78 -5.33
N ILE A 226 -9.18 6.46 -4.05
CA ILE A 226 -9.12 5.05 -3.63
C ILE A 226 -10.53 4.47 -3.48
N VAL A 227 -11.50 5.27 -3.03
CA VAL A 227 -12.92 4.91 -3.05
C VAL A 227 -13.33 4.52 -4.48
N ALA A 228 -12.96 5.33 -5.47
CA ALA A 228 -13.19 5.01 -6.88
C ALA A 228 -12.46 3.73 -7.33
N SER A 229 -11.21 3.56 -6.92
CA SER A 229 -10.43 2.37 -7.29
C SER A 229 -10.97 1.09 -6.65
N HIS A 230 -11.46 1.13 -5.41
CA HIS A 230 -12.11 -0.03 -4.78
C HIS A 230 -13.39 -0.42 -5.52
N ALA A 231 -14.24 0.53 -5.92
CA ALA A 231 -15.43 0.22 -6.72
C ALA A 231 -15.07 -0.47 -8.05
N ALA A 232 -14.06 0.05 -8.75
CA ALA A 232 -13.60 -0.53 -10.01
C ALA A 232 -12.98 -1.92 -9.80
N GLY A 233 -12.16 -2.07 -8.75
CA GLY A 233 -11.57 -3.36 -8.36
C GLY A 233 -12.63 -4.40 -8.02
N LEU A 234 -13.73 -4.00 -7.38
CA LEU A 234 -14.89 -4.84 -7.07
C LEU A 234 -15.78 -5.14 -8.28
N GLY A 235 -15.44 -4.58 -9.45
CA GLY A 235 -16.03 -4.91 -10.75
C GLY A 235 -17.01 -3.88 -11.31
N ALA A 236 -17.32 -2.80 -10.57
CA ALA A 236 -18.24 -1.77 -11.05
C ALA A 236 -17.60 -0.88 -12.13
N GLU A 237 -18.45 -0.28 -12.98
CA GLU A 237 -18.03 0.77 -13.92
C GLU A 237 -17.94 2.10 -13.17
N VAL A 238 -16.76 2.73 -13.12
CA VAL A 238 -16.54 3.89 -12.24
C VAL A 238 -16.18 5.15 -13.00
N LYS A 239 -16.92 6.22 -12.72
CA LYS A 239 -16.58 7.60 -13.11
C LYS A 239 -16.08 8.36 -11.89
N PHE A 240 -14.94 9.04 -12.01
CA PHE A 240 -14.35 9.80 -10.91
C PHE A 240 -14.14 11.25 -11.30
N LEU A 241 -14.76 12.18 -10.57
CA LEU A 241 -14.63 13.62 -10.76
C LEU A 241 -13.88 14.24 -9.58
N SER A 242 -12.75 14.88 -9.85
CA SER A 242 -11.92 15.52 -8.80
C SER A 242 -11.09 16.65 -9.37
N ILE A 243 -10.53 17.47 -8.48
CA ILE A 243 -9.50 18.44 -8.82
C ILE A 243 -8.08 17.88 -8.65
N VAL A 244 -7.14 18.46 -9.40
CA VAL A 244 -5.68 18.24 -9.27
C VAL A 244 -4.93 19.54 -9.56
N GLY A 245 -3.67 19.62 -9.13
CA GLY A 245 -2.75 20.69 -9.54
C GLY A 245 -2.11 20.40 -10.90
N LYS A 246 -1.31 21.36 -11.39
CA LYS A 246 -0.51 21.20 -12.63
C LYS A 246 0.88 20.65 -12.34
N ASP A 247 0.95 19.40 -11.87
CA ASP A 247 2.20 18.81 -11.38
C ASP A 247 2.39 17.33 -11.77
N LYS A 248 3.55 16.77 -11.39
CA LYS A 248 3.88 15.35 -11.65
C LYS A 248 2.97 14.40 -10.85
N THR A 249 2.48 14.84 -9.69
CA THR A 249 1.60 14.07 -8.83
C THR A 249 0.24 13.86 -9.49
N ALA A 250 -0.30 14.87 -10.17
CA ALA A 250 -1.51 14.76 -10.98
C ALA A 250 -1.37 13.71 -12.09
N LYS A 251 -0.21 13.68 -12.77
CA LYS A 251 0.08 12.69 -13.82
C LYS A 251 0.10 11.27 -13.28
N PHE A 252 0.75 11.06 -12.13
CA PHE A 252 0.74 9.78 -11.42
C PHE A 252 -0.69 9.37 -11.05
N ALA A 253 -1.46 10.28 -10.46
CA ALA A 253 -2.84 10.02 -10.05
C ALA A 253 -3.68 9.55 -11.24
N LYS A 254 -3.63 10.29 -12.36
CA LYS A 254 -4.35 9.95 -13.57
C LYS A 254 -4.00 8.56 -14.09
N GLN A 255 -2.70 8.29 -14.28
CA GLN A 255 -2.22 7.03 -14.84
C GLN A 255 -2.62 5.83 -13.97
N GLN A 256 -2.49 5.96 -12.64
CA GLN A 256 -2.81 4.89 -11.72
C GLN A 256 -4.31 4.64 -11.58
N LEU A 257 -5.14 5.68 -11.63
CA LEU A 257 -6.60 5.54 -11.63
C LEU A 257 -7.08 4.87 -12.93
N GLU A 258 -6.56 5.29 -14.08
CA GLU A 258 -6.88 4.68 -15.38
C GLU A 258 -6.42 3.22 -15.45
N SER A 259 -5.25 2.87 -14.90
CA SER A 259 -4.78 1.48 -14.85
C SER A 259 -5.61 0.61 -13.90
N ASN A 260 -6.26 1.21 -12.90
CA ASN A 260 -7.23 0.54 -12.03
C ASN A 260 -8.63 0.42 -12.66
N GLY A 261 -8.82 0.84 -13.92
CA GLY A 261 -10.10 0.75 -14.62
C GLY A 261 -11.09 1.88 -14.30
N VAL A 262 -10.62 3.00 -13.73
CA VAL A 262 -11.47 4.16 -13.41
C VAL A 262 -11.50 5.14 -14.58
N GLN A 263 -12.70 5.57 -14.99
CA GLN A 263 -12.88 6.66 -15.94
C GLN A 263 -12.73 8.01 -15.22
N VAL A 264 -11.63 8.72 -15.49
CA VAL A 264 -11.25 9.91 -14.73
C VAL A 264 -11.58 11.24 -15.41
N TYR A 265 -12.11 12.17 -14.63
CA TYR A 265 -12.39 13.55 -14.97
C TYR A 265 -11.67 14.45 -13.97
N LEU A 266 -10.40 14.75 -14.25
CA LEU A 266 -9.54 15.55 -13.38
C LEU A 266 -9.45 16.98 -13.87
N TYR A 267 -9.90 17.92 -13.04
CA TYR A 267 -9.91 19.35 -13.36
C TYR A 267 -8.68 20.03 -12.75
N GLU A 268 -7.88 20.67 -13.60
CA GLU A 268 -6.67 21.37 -13.15
C GLU A 268 -7.01 22.71 -12.47
N ASP A 269 -6.48 22.91 -11.27
CA ASP A 269 -6.49 24.18 -10.52
C ASP A 269 -5.06 24.62 -10.24
N ASP A 270 -4.59 25.67 -10.89
CA ASP A 270 -3.22 26.18 -10.73
C ASP A 270 -2.99 26.98 -9.43
N SER A 271 -4.05 27.24 -8.67
CA SER A 271 -3.94 27.88 -7.36
C SER A 271 -3.56 26.91 -6.24
N ARG A 272 -3.49 25.59 -6.52
CA ARG A 272 -3.11 24.53 -5.56
C ARG A 272 -2.18 23.48 -6.17
N PRO A 273 -1.32 22.82 -5.37
CA PRO A 273 -0.70 21.56 -5.77
C PRO A 273 -1.73 20.42 -5.69
N THR A 274 -1.48 19.32 -6.40
CA THR A 274 -2.16 18.05 -6.14
C THR A 274 -1.81 17.58 -4.74
N THR A 275 -2.82 17.21 -3.95
CA THR A 275 -2.63 16.82 -2.55
C THR A 275 -1.70 15.61 -2.44
N LEU A 276 -0.57 15.78 -1.77
CA LEU A 276 0.42 14.74 -1.52
C LEU A 276 0.69 14.62 -0.01
N LYS A 277 0.52 13.42 0.54
CA LYS A 277 0.80 13.09 1.94
C LYS A 277 2.00 12.15 2.00
N GLN A 278 3.15 12.66 2.39
CA GLN A 278 4.38 11.88 2.53
C GLN A 278 4.51 11.34 3.95
N ARG A 279 4.84 10.05 4.09
CA ARG A 279 5.05 9.37 5.37
C ARG A 279 6.47 8.80 5.37
N PHE A 280 7.35 9.43 6.13
CA PHE A 280 8.71 8.94 6.35
C PHE A 280 8.68 7.89 7.46
N GLN A 281 9.18 6.69 7.18
CA GLN A 281 9.08 5.54 8.08
C GLN A 281 10.43 4.87 8.28
N ALA A 282 10.69 4.39 9.50
CA ALA A 282 11.84 3.53 9.78
C ALA A 282 11.38 2.37 10.66
N HIS A 283 11.83 1.14 10.36
CA HIS A 283 11.45 -0.07 11.10
C HIS A 283 9.93 -0.19 11.35
N SER A 284 9.14 0.01 10.29
CA SER A 284 7.66 -0.05 10.29
C SER A 284 6.96 0.96 11.22
N LYS A 285 7.67 2.04 11.62
CA LYS A 285 7.11 3.16 12.38
C LYS A 285 7.20 4.46 11.59
N THR A 286 6.14 5.26 11.64
CA THR A 286 6.14 6.61 11.03
C THR A 286 6.92 7.58 11.91
N LEU A 287 7.92 8.24 11.32
CA LEU A 287 8.76 9.25 11.95
C LEU A 287 8.18 10.66 11.73
N LEU A 288 7.77 10.95 10.50
CA LEU A 288 7.29 12.26 10.09
C LEU A 288 6.23 12.12 8.98
N ARG A 289 5.22 12.97 9.03
CA ARG A 289 4.26 13.16 7.94
C ARG A 289 4.36 14.58 7.41
N VAL A 290 4.57 14.71 6.10
CA VAL A 290 4.60 16.00 5.40
C VAL A 290 3.44 16.06 4.42
N SER A 291 2.59 17.06 4.56
CA SER A 291 1.43 17.26 3.67
C SER A 291 1.66 18.46 2.76
N HIS A 292 1.66 18.23 1.46
CA HIS A 292 1.66 19.28 0.44
C HIS A 292 0.22 19.48 -0.02
N LEU A 293 -0.45 20.50 0.51
CA LEU A 293 -1.82 20.82 0.17
C LEU A 293 -2.10 22.32 0.33
N ARG A 294 -3.17 22.78 -0.33
CA ARG A 294 -3.80 24.09 -0.04
C ARG A 294 -5.29 23.87 0.17
N GLN A 295 -5.80 24.49 1.23
CA GLN A 295 -7.20 24.37 1.62
C GLN A 295 -7.95 25.66 1.24
N HIS A 296 -8.67 25.60 0.12
CA HIS A 296 -9.58 26.64 -0.31
C HIS A 296 -10.58 26.08 -1.32
N ALA A 297 -11.77 26.68 -1.38
CA ALA A 297 -12.79 26.30 -2.34
C ALA A 297 -12.29 26.51 -3.78
N ILE A 298 -12.61 25.58 -4.67
CA ILE A 298 -12.36 25.71 -6.11
C ILE A 298 -13.15 26.88 -6.71
N SER A 299 -12.63 27.46 -7.80
CA SER A 299 -13.27 28.60 -8.47
C SER A 299 -14.66 28.25 -9.01
N LYS A 300 -15.51 29.27 -9.21
CA LYS A 300 -16.84 29.08 -9.79
C LYS A 300 -16.77 28.46 -11.19
N ASP A 301 -15.75 28.81 -11.98
CA ASP A 301 -15.56 28.28 -13.33
C ASP A 301 -15.29 26.76 -13.31
N ILE A 302 -14.47 26.29 -12.36
CA ILE A 302 -14.24 24.85 -12.18
C ILE A 302 -15.52 24.16 -11.69
N GLN A 303 -16.25 24.76 -10.75
CA GLN A 303 -17.55 24.23 -10.29
C GLN A 303 -18.53 24.07 -11.46
N THR A 304 -18.64 25.06 -12.35
CA THR A 304 -19.53 24.99 -13.53
C THR A 304 -19.09 23.90 -14.50
N LYS A 305 -17.79 23.70 -14.71
CA LYS A 305 -17.27 22.60 -15.55
C LYS A 305 -17.62 21.23 -14.96
N ILE A 306 -17.32 21.01 -13.68
CA ILE A 306 -17.67 19.77 -12.97
C ILE A 306 -19.17 19.49 -13.09
N LEU A 307 -20.01 20.49 -12.85
CA LEU A 307 -21.46 20.33 -12.92
C LEU A 307 -21.95 20.00 -14.34
N THR A 308 -21.34 20.60 -15.37
CA THR A 308 -21.68 20.33 -16.77
C THR A 308 -21.33 18.90 -17.15
N ASP A 309 -20.10 18.48 -16.85
CA ASP A 309 -19.61 17.14 -17.16
C ASP A 309 -20.38 16.09 -16.35
N PHE A 310 -20.66 16.35 -15.07
CA PHE A 310 -21.52 15.50 -14.24
C PHE A 310 -22.91 15.32 -14.87
N LYS A 311 -23.58 16.41 -15.26
CA LYS A 311 -24.90 16.35 -15.91
C LYS A 311 -24.88 15.59 -17.24
N SER A 312 -23.74 15.51 -17.91
CA SER A 312 -23.60 14.75 -19.17
C SER A 312 -23.49 13.22 -18.96
N VAL A 313 -23.08 12.78 -17.77
CA VAL A 313 -22.86 11.34 -17.46
C VAL A 313 -23.85 10.76 -16.45
N VAL A 314 -24.65 11.62 -15.81
CA VAL A 314 -25.55 11.27 -14.70
C VAL A 314 -26.64 10.27 -15.07
N ASP A 315 -27.06 10.20 -16.35
CA ASP A 315 -28.13 9.29 -16.78
C ASP A 315 -27.80 7.81 -16.61
N ASP A 316 -26.52 7.45 -16.69
CA ASP A 316 -26.08 6.06 -16.61
C ASP A 316 -25.70 5.64 -15.18
N ILE A 317 -25.76 6.53 -14.19
CA ILE A 317 -25.23 6.33 -12.84
C ILE A 317 -26.32 5.83 -11.89
N GLN A 318 -26.04 4.73 -11.16
CA GLN A 318 -26.95 4.22 -10.12
C GLN A 318 -26.65 4.81 -8.74
N VAL A 319 -25.38 5.13 -8.46
CA VAL A 319 -24.95 5.65 -7.15
C VAL A 319 -23.90 6.75 -7.29
N VAL A 320 -24.09 7.83 -6.54
CA VAL A 320 -23.14 8.93 -6.40
C VAL A 320 -22.56 8.92 -4.98
N ILE A 321 -21.24 8.93 -4.87
CA ILE A 321 -20.52 8.98 -3.60
C ILE A 321 -19.79 10.32 -3.49
N PHE A 322 -20.07 11.07 -2.43
CA PHE A 322 -19.27 12.20 -2.00
C PHE A 322 -18.23 11.73 -0.98
N SER A 323 -16.95 11.88 -1.29
CA SER A 323 -15.84 11.55 -0.39
C SER A 323 -15.02 12.82 -0.14
N ASP A 324 -15.41 13.57 0.89
CA ASP A 324 -14.87 14.90 1.17
C ASP A 324 -13.78 14.85 2.25
N PHE A 325 -12.59 15.34 1.94
CA PHE A 325 -11.50 15.50 2.92
C PHE A 325 -11.39 16.95 3.41
N ASN A 326 -12.37 17.78 3.04
CA ASN A 326 -12.48 19.19 3.38
C ASN A 326 -11.29 20.03 2.88
N TYR A 327 -10.65 19.64 1.77
CA TYR A 327 -9.60 20.44 1.11
C TYR A 327 -10.15 21.44 0.07
N GLY A 328 -11.45 21.38 -0.19
CA GLY A 328 -12.18 22.39 -0.95
C GLY A 328 -12.56 22.00 -2.37
N CYS A 329 -12.42 20.71 -2.74
CA CYS A 329 -12.95 20.18 -4.00
C CYS A 329 -14.49 20.19 -4.06
N LEU A 330 -15.16 20.11 -2.91
CA LEU A 330 -16.62 20.08 -2.81
C LEU A 330 -17.19 21.31 -2.08
N PRO A 331 -17.18 22.52 -2.68
CA PRO A 331 -17.91 23.67 -2.11
C PRO A 331 -19.41 23.40 -2.02
N GLN A 332 -20.10 24.01 -1.05
CA GLN A 332 -21.51 23.71 -0.78
C GLN A 332 -22.43 23.93 -2.00
N ASN A 333 -22.23 25.02 -2.73
CA ASN A 333 -23.02 25.32 -3.92
C ASN A 333 -22.93 24.21 -4.99
N LEU A 334 -21.75 23.61 -5.18
CA LEU A 334 -21.57 22.49 -6.10
C LEU A 334 -22.27 21.23 -5.58
N VAL A 335 -22.14 20.95 -4.28
CA VAL A 335 -22.81 19.80 -3.64
C VAL A 335 -24.33 19.90 -3.80
N ASP A 336 -24.91 21.06 -3.53
CA ASP A 336 -26.36 21.30 -3.62
C ASP A 336 -26.88 21.11 -5.06
N GLU A 337 -26.16 21.61 -6.06
CA GLU A 337 -26.51 21.45 -7.48
C GLU A 337 -26.44 19.99 -7.94
N ILE A 338 -25.45 19.23 -7.46
CA ILE A 338 -25.34 17.80 -7.76
C ILE A 338 -26.46 17.02 -7.05
N ILE A 339 -26.75 17.32 -5.78
CA ILE A 339 -27.87 16.72 -5.04
C ILE A 339 -29.19 16.95 -5.78
N ALA A 340 -29.42 18.18 -6.27
CA ALA A 340 -30.62 18.52 -7.02
C ALA A 340 -30.72 17.71 -8.34
N ALA A 341 -29.61 17.55 -9.06
CA ALA A 341 -29.56 16.75 -10.28
C ALA A 341 -29.81 15.26 -10.02
N CYS A 342 -29.25 14.69 -8.95
CA CYS A 342 -29.50 13.31 -8.54
C CYS A 342 -30.95 13.09 -8.11
N ALA A 343 -31.53 14.02 -7.35
CA ALA A 343 -32.91 13.93 -6.88
C ALA A 343 -33.92 13.90 -8.04
N GLN A 344 -33.69 14.68 -9.10
CA GLN A 344 -34.55 14.68 -10.29
C GLN A 344 -34.57 13.31 -11.01
N LYS A 345 -33.50 12.54 -10.90
CA LYS A 345 -33.34 11.24 -11.55
C LYS A 345 -33.49 10.05 -10.58
N ASN A 346 -33.82 10.31 -9.31
CA ASN A 346 -33.88 9.31 -8.23
C ASN A 346 -32.58 8.50 -8.07
N ILE A 347 -31.42 9.14 -8.25
CA ILE A 347 -30.12 8.49 -8.09
C ILE A 347 -29.77 8.41 -6.61
N MET A 348 -29.30 7.24 -6.18
CA MET A 348 -28.87 7.03 -4.81
C MET A 348 -27.61 7.86 -4.52
N MET A 349 -27.57 8.50 -3.36
CA MET A 349 -26.42 9.28 -2.91
C MET A 349 -25.90 8.77 -1.56
N VAL A 350 -24.59 8.73 -1.41
CA VAL A 350 -23.88 8.37 -0.17
C VAL A 350 -22.81 9.42 0.08
N ALA A 351 -22.52 9.73 1.34
CA ALA A 351 -21.48 10.69 1.67
C ALA A 351 -20.61 10.25 2.84
N ASP A 352 -19.35 10.62 2.76
CA ASP A 352 -18.39 10.57 3.85
C ASP A 352 -17.61 11.89 3.92
N SER A 353 -17.29 12.33 5.12
CA SER A 353 -16.55 13.58 5.40
C SER A 353 -15.39 13.27 6.32
N GLN A 354 -14.29 12.81 5.72
CA GLN A 354 -13.13 12.33 6.46
C GLN A 354 -12.23 13.47 6.90
N CYS A 355 -12.01 13.54 8.21
CA CYS A 355 -11.30 14.62 8.87
C CYS A 355 -10.14 14.09 9.71
N SER A 356 -8.99 13.82 9.08
CA SER A 356 -7.79 13.38 9.82
C SER A 356 -7.11 14.51 10.61
N SER A 357 -7.31 15.76 10.20
CA SER A 357 -6.62 16.94 10.76
C SER A 357 -7.43 18.24 10.69
N GLN A 358 -8.59 18.21 10.05
CA GLN A 358 -9.46 19.37 9.80
C GLN A 358 -10.74 19.25 10.63
N VAL A 359 -11.49 20.34 10.71
CA VAL A 359 -12.88 20.29 11.20
C VAL A 359 -13.78 20.21 9.96
N GLY A 360 -14.53 19.12 9.83
CA GLY A 360 -15.56 18.93 8.83
C GLY A 360 -16.92 18.70 9.46
N ASP A 361 -17.96 18.84 8.64
CA ASP A 361 -19.35 18.60 9.03
C ASP A 361 -19.98 17.67 8.00
N VAL A 362 -20.16 16.40 8.35
CA VAL A 362 -20.77 15.41 7.44
C VAL A 362 -22.25 15.72 7.21
N SER A 363 -22.89 16.46 8.13
CA SER A 363 -24.30 16.80 8.03
C SER A 363 -24.63 17.80 6.92
N ARG A 364 -23.61 18.41 6.29
CA ARG A 364 -23.77 19.26 5.11
C ARG A 364 -24.31 18.51 3.89
N PHE A 365 -24.10 17.20 3.83
CA PHE A 365 -24.58 16.32 2.78
C PHE A 365 -26.03 15.92 3.08
N LYS A 366 -26.98 16.71 2.60
CA LYS A 366 -28.41 16.51 2.89
C LYS A 366 -29.04 15.44 1.99
N GLY A 367 -29.94 14.63 2.56
CA GLY A 367 -30.76 13.68 1.79
C GLY A 367 -30.00 12.44 1.32
N MET A 368 -28.91 12.10 1.99
CA MET A 368 -28.11 10.91 1.67
C MET A 368 -28.85 9.63 2.06
N THR A 369 -28.59 8.54 1.34
CA THR A 369 -29.07 7.21 1.75
C THR A 369 -28.24 6.67 2.90
N LEU A 370 -26.93 6.94 2.90
CA LEU A 370 -26.01 6.54 3.95
C LEU A 370 -24.97 7.63 4.18
N VAL A 371 -24.61 7.84 5.45
CA VAL A 371 -23.40 8.55 5.86
C VAL A 371 -22.60 7.70 6.84
N THR A 372 -21.27 7.75 6.75
CA THR A 372 -20.36 6.85 7.49
C THR A 372 -19.32 7.58 8.37
N PRO A 373 -19.74 8.51 9.26
CA PRO A 373 -18.79 9.26 10.07
C PRO A 373 -18.08 8.38 11.10
N THR A 374 -16.89 8.81 11.52
CA THR A 374 -16.32 8.41 12.81
C THR A 374 -17.14 9.00 13.97
N GLU A 375 -17.01 8.44 15.18
CA GLU A 375 -17.61 9.04 16.38
C GLU A 375 -17.22 10.53 16.52
N ARG A 376 -15.94 10.85 16.30
CA ARG A 376 -15.45 12.22 16.40
C ARG A 376 -16.14 13.16 15.42
N GLU A 377 -16.29 12.75 14.16
CA GLU A 377 -16.98 13.54 13.14
C GLU A 377 -18.47 13.70 13.44
N ALA A 378 -19.13 12.65 13.96
CA ALA A 378 -20.53 12.72 14.36
C ALA A 378 -20.72 13.73 15.51
N ARG A 379 -19.86 13.70 16.54
CA ARG A 379 -19.88 14.66 17.65
C ARG A 379 -19.64 16.09 17.20
N LEU A 380 -18.68 16.31 16.30
CA LEU A 380 -18.38 17.63 15.74
C LEU A 380 -19.55 18.17 14.91
N SER A 381 -20.19 17.33 14.10
CA SER A 381 -21.29 17.71 13.21
C SER A 381 -22.55 18.10 13.98
N VAL A 382 -22.90 17.33 15.02
CA VAL A 382 -24.08 17.58 15.88
C VAL A 382 -23.78 18.60 16.99
N ARG A 383 -22.49 18.86 17.27
CA ARG A 383 -22.01 19.67 18.40
C ARG A 383 -22.48 19.11 19.75
N ASP A 384 -22.39 17.80 19.90
CA ASP A 384 -22.77 17.07 21.11
C ASP A 384 -21.66 16.09 21.53
N PHE A 385 -21.05 16.35 22.69
CA PHE A 385 -19.94 15.58 23.23
C PHE A 385 -20.33 14.72 24.44
N GLU A 386 -21.57 14.80 24.90
CA GLU A 386 -22.01 14.18 26.15
C GLU A 386 -23.00 13.04 25.90
N SER A 387 -23.84 13.14 24.88
CA SER A 387 -24.84 12.13 24.58
C SER A 387 -24.23 10.79 24.17
N GLY A 388 -24.99 9.73 24.43
CA GLY A 388 -24.69 8.37 23.99
C GLY A 388 -24.78 8.24 22.46
N LEU A 389 -24.03 7.28 21.91
CA LEU A 389 -23.86 7.10 20.46
C LEU A 389 -25.16 6.95 19.67
N VAL A 390 -26.18 6.29 20.24
CA VAL A 390 -27.48 6.10 19.57
C VAL A 390 -28.21 7.44 19.40
N VAL A 391 -28.20 8.28 20.43
CA VAL A 391 -28.79 9.63 20.40
C VAL A 391 -28.05 10.50 19.41
N LEU A 392 -26.72 10.41 19.43
CA LEU A 392 -25.84 11.13 18.51
C LEU A 392 -26.11 10.74 17.06
N ALA A 393 -26.20 9.44 16.77
CA ALA A 393 -26.49 8.92 15.43
C ALA A 393 -27.87 9.37 14.94
N GLU A 394 -28.89 9.38 15.80
CA GLU A 394 -30.23 9.88 15.44
C GLU A 394 -30.23 11.39 15.17
N ALA A 395 -29.57 12.16 16.02
CA ALA A 395 -29.44 13.60 15.83
C ALA A 395 -28.73 13.92 14.50
N LEU A 396 -27.66 13.19 14.19
CA LEU A 396 -26.96 13.31 12.92
C LEU A 396 -27.83 12.89 11.74
N ARG A 397 -28.56 11.77 11.85
CA ARG A 397 -29.49 11.30 10.82
C ARG A 397 -30.55 12.36 10.52
N CYS A 398 -31.14 12.95 11.54
CA CYS A 398 -32.11 14.05 11.41
C CYS A 398 -31.47 15.30 10.77
N GLN A 399 -30.29 15.71 11.26
CA GLN A 399 -29.60 16.89 10.76
C GLN A 399 -29.20 16.72 9.30
N ALA A 400 -28.61 15.59 8.92
CA ALA A 400 -28.22 15.25 7.55
C ALA A 400 -29.40 14.84 6.66
N GLN A 401 -30.60 14.65 7.23
CA GLN A 401 -31.74 14.04 6.54
C GLN A 401 -31.37 12.70 5.87
N SER A 402 -30.48 11.93 6.51
CA SER A 402 -30.00 10.66 5.98
C SER A 402 -31.01 9.54 6.24
N LYS A 403 -31.07 8.54 5.37
CA LYS A 403 -31.87 7.33 5.61
C LYS A 403 -31.19 6.41 6.64
N HIS A 404 -29.88 6.23 6.53
CA HIS A 404 -29.07 5.40 7.42
C HIS A 404 -27.81 6.14 7.88
N VAL A 405 -27.31 5.79 9.06
CA VAL A 405 -26.01 6.27 9.58
C VAL A 405 -25.23 5.06 10.07
N ILE A 406 -23.98 4.91 9.64
CA ILE A 406 -23.03 3.96 10.24
C ILE A 406 -21.94 4.77 10.93
N VAL A 407 -21.88 4.70 12.26
CA VAL A 407 -20.80 5.33 13.01
C VAL A 407 -19.66 4.34 13.19
N THR A 408 -18.48 4.64 12.64
CA THR A 408 -17.29 3.80 12.81
C THR A 408 -16.60 4.11 14.14
N LEU A 409 -16.23 3.06 14.87
CA LEU A 409 -15.67 3.11 16.23
C LEU A 409 -14.26 2.49 16.29
N ASP A 410 -13.49 2.63 15.21
CA ASP A 410 -12.16 2.05 15.05
C ASP A 410 -12.12 0.55 15.43
N SER A 411 -11.29 0.18 16.42
CA SER A 411 -11.15 -1.20 16.90
C SER A 411 -12.38 -1.76 17.59
N GLU A 412 -13.35 -0.93 17.99
CA GLU A 412 -14.60 -1.38 18.60
C GLU A 412 -15.65 -1.83 17.55
N GLY A 413 -15.39 -1.57 16.27
CA GLY A 413 -16.24 -1.92 15.15
C GLY A 413 -17.12 -0.77 14.71
N LEU A 414 -18.44 -0.98 14.66
CA LEU A 414 -19.39 0.03 14.19
C LEU A 414 -20.74 -0.03 14.90
N LEU A 415 -21.41 1.12 14.93
CA LEU A 415 -22.81 1.27 15.30
C LEU A 415 -23.63 1.58 14.05
N ILE A 416 -24.71 0.84 13.83
CA ILE A 416 -25.61 1.00 12.71
C ILE A 416 -26.88 1.64 13.24
N HIS A 417 -27.28 2.75 12.62
CA HIS A 417 -28.56 3.40 12.85
C HIS A 417 -29.40 3.32 11.58
N ALA A 418 -30.38 2.42 11.58
CA ALA A 418 -31.28 2.21 10.46
C ALA A 418 -32.43 3.23 10.45
N ASN A 419 -33.06 3.42 9.29
CA ASN A 419 -34.22 4.29 9.17
C ASN A 419 -35.30 3.95 10.21
N VAL A 420 -35.88 4.98 10.81
CA VAL A 420 -36.95 4.83 11.81
C VAL A 420 -38.23 4.37 11.09
N SER A 421 -38.73 3.20 11.45
CA SER A 421 -40.04 2.69 11.01
C SER A 421 -41.17 3.55 11.59
N ALA A 422 -42.38 3.45 11.03
CA ALA A 422 -43.59 4.13 11.48
C ALA A 422 -43.95 3.89 12.97
N THR A 423 -43.25 2.99 13.66
CA THR A 423 -43.40 2.68 15.09
C THR A 423 -42.66 3.63 16.04
N ASN A 424 -41.95 4.66 15.56
CA ASN A 424 -41.19 5.62 16.39
C ASN A 424 -40.10 4.99 17.29
N GLN A 425 -39.66 3.76 17.00
CA GLN A 425 -38.57 3.10 17.72
C GLN A 425 -37.27 3.22 16.94
N TRP A 426 -36.19 3.57 17.63
CA TRP A 426 -34.84 3.58 17.06
C TRP A 426 -34.43 2.15 16.72
N HIS A 427 -34.02 1.93 15.48
CA HIS A 427 -33.60 0.62 15.01
C HIS A 427 -32.07 0.62 14.88
N THR A 428 -31.41 0.18 15.95
CA THR A 428 -29.95 0.17 16.04
C THR A 428 -29.40 -1.21 16.34
N ASP A 429 -28.18 -1.46 15.84
CA ASP A 429 -27.39 -2.64 16.17
C ASP A 429 -25.90 -2.31 16.02
N ARG A 430 -25.03 -3.24 16.42
CA ARG A 430 -23.58 -3.09 16.36
C ARG A 430 -22.91 -4.31 15.74
N LEU A 431 -21.76 -4.07 15.13
CA LEU A 431 -20.82 -5.10 14.72
C LEU A 431 -19.47 -4.83 15.40
N PRO A 432 -18.76 -5.85 15.91
CA PRO A 432 -17.37 -5.71 16.32
C PRO A 432 -16.46 -5.52 15.11
N ALA A 433 -15.22 -5.08 15.32
CA ALA A 433 -14.20 -5.15 14.29
C ALA A 433 -13.88 -6.61 13.97
N PHE A 434 -13.87 -6.99 12.69
CA PHE A 434 -13.67 -8.40 12.31
C PHE A 434 -12.19 -8.80 12.29
N ASN A 435 -11.26 -7.86 12.09
CA ASN A 435 -9.83 -8.20 12.05
C ASN A 435 -9.19 -8.08 13.44
N SER A 436 -8.67 -9.19 13.98
CA SER A 436 -8.01 -9.22 15.30
C SER A 436 -6.53 -8.80 15.27
N ALA A 437 -5.93 -8.67 14.09
CA ALA A 437 -4.52 -8.34 13.89
C ALA A 437 -4.33 -7.41 12.67
N PRO A 438 -4.75 -6.13 12.75
CA PRO A 438 -4.61 -5.19 11.66
C PRO A 438 -3.14 -4.87 11.35
N LYS A 439 -2.79 -4.81 10.06
CA LYS A 439 -1.45 -4.44 9.57
C LYS A 439 -1.34 -2.93 9.29
N ASP A 440 -2.31 -2.35 8.58
CA ASP A 440 -2.41 -0.91 8.31
C ASP A 440 -3.87 -0.48 8.47
N LEU A 441 -4.14 0.58 9.21
CA LEU A 441 -5.50 1.08 9.42
C LEU A 441 -5.99 1.97 8.26
N ALA A 442 -5.11 2.32 7.32
CA ALA A 442 -5.46 3.15 6.18
C ALA A 442 -6.48 2.47 5.25
N GLY A 443 -7.53 3.21 4.88
CA GLY A 443 -8.54 2.77 3.91
C GLY A 443 -9.68 1.91 4.46
N ALA A 444 -9.72 1.64 5.77
CA ALA A 444 -10.80 0.86 6.37
C ALA A 444 -12.18 1.52 6.16
N GLY A 445 -12.26 2.83 6.37
CA GLY A 445 -13.49 3.61 6.13
C GLY A 445 -13.87 3.65 4.65
N ASP A 446 -12.89 3.87 3.77
CA ASP A 446 -13.10 3.95 2.32
C ASP A 446 -13.68 2.64 1.74
N SER A 447 -13.10 1.51 2.14
CA SER A 447 -13.54 0.17 1.72
C SER A 447 -14.91 -0.21 2.30
N LEU A 448 -15.21 0.19 3.54
CA LEU A 448 -16.54 0.06 4.13
C LEU A 448 -17.57 0.88 3.35
N LEU A 449 -17.29 2.17 3.15
CA LEU A 449 -18.16 3.13 2.49
C LEU A 449 -18.58 2.65 1.11
N ILE A 450 -17.59 2.28 0.27
CA ILE A 450 -17.87 1.93 -1.12
C ILE A 450 -18.60 0.61 -1.25
N THR A 451 -18.22 -0.39 -0.47
CA THR A 451 -18.89 -1.70 -0.43
C THR A 451 -20.32 -1.55 0.07
N ALA A 452 -20.54 -0.71 1.09
CA ALA A 452 -21.86 -0.43 1.61
C ALA A 452 -22.72 0.34 0.59
N ALA A 453 -22.16 1.35 -0.08
CA ALA A 453 -22.85 2.11 -1.12
C ALA A 453 -23.31 1.22 -2.27
N MET A 454 -22.44 0.34 -2.76
CA MET A 454 -22.76 -0.60 -3.84
C MET A 454 -23.79 -1.65 -3.42
N SER A 455 -23.69 -2.17 -2.18
CA SER A 455 -24.69 -3.11 -1.63
C SER A 455 -26.09 -2.47 -1.56
N LEU A 456 -26.19 -1.24 -1.04
CA LEU A 456 -27.46 -0.52 -0.99
C LEU A 456 -28.00 -0.16 -2.38
N ALA A 457 -27.12 0.15 -3.35
CA ALA A 457 -27.52 0.42 -4.73
C ALA A 457 -28.14 -0.80 -5.42
N LEU A 458 -27.76 -2.02 -5.01
CA LEU A 458 -28.40 -3.28 -5.40
C LEU A 458 -29.69 -3.60 -4.61
N GLY A 459 -30.15 -2.67 -3.77
CA GLY A 459 -31.39 -2.83 -3.00
C GLY A 459 -31.28 -3.73 -1.77
N ARG A 460 -30.06 -4.03 -1.30
CA ARG A 460 -29.85 -4.80 -0.07
C ARG A 460 -30.18 -3.97 1.16
N ASP A 461 -30.60 -4.62 2.25
CA ASP A 461 -30.89 -3.91 3.49
C ASP A 461 -29.60 -3.41 4.17
N ILE A 462 -29.76 -2.53 5.17
CA ILE A 462 -28.64 -1.92 5.88
C ILE A 462 -27.85 -2.92 6.74
N TRP A 463 -28.44 -4.03 7.15
CA TRP A 463 -27.81 -5.02 8.02
C TRP A 463 -26.86 -5.90 7.22
N GLN A 464 -27.34 -6.45 6.10
CA GLN A 464 -26.52 -7.16 5.12
C GLN A 464 -25.38 -6.26 4.62
N THR A 465 -25.72 -5.00 4.33
CA THR A 465 -24.78 -3.96 3.88
C THR A 465 -23.68 -3.69 4.90
N ALA A 466 -24.02 -3.46 6.16
CA ALA A 466 -23.05 -3.17 7.21
C ALA A 466 -22.11 -4.35 7.44
N TYR A 467 -22.64 -5.58 7.40
CA TYR A 467 -21.83 -6.79 7.53
C TYR A 467 -20.83 -6.93 6.38
N LEU A 468 -21.29 -6.76 5.13
CA LEU A 468 -20.41 -6.82 3.96
C LEU A 468 -19.35 -5.70 3.98
N GLY A 469 -19.74 -4.49 4.38
CA GLY A 469 -18.82 -3.37 4.58
C GLY A 469 -17.78 -3.66 5.66
N SER A 470 -18.15 -4.34 6.75
CA SER A 470 -17.20 -4.78 7.79
C SER A 470 -16.21 -5.83 7.28
N ILE A 471 -16.63 -6.75 6.39
CA ILE A 471 -15.72 -7.69 5.73
C ILE A 471 -14.71 -6.92 4.87
N ALA A 472 -15.17 -5.97 4.05
CA ALA A 472 -14.30 -5.16 3.21
C ALA A 472 -13.28 -4.34 4.03
N ALA A 473 -13.74 -3.68 5.10
CA ALA A 473 -12.86 -2.98 6.03
C ALA A 473 -11.80 -3.92 6.63
N ALA A 474 -12.21 -5.11 7.06
CA ALA A 474 -11.33 -6.11 7.66
C ALA A 474 -10.28 -6.65 6.66
N CYS A 475 -10.67 -6.85 5.40
CA CYS A 475 -9.77 -7.21 4.31
C CYS A 475 -8.72 -6.12 4.06
N GLN A 476 -9.16 -4.86 4.01
CA GLN A 476 -8.28 -3.72 3.77
C GLN A 476 -7.27 -3.54 4.91
N VAL A 477 -7.72 -3.61 6.18
CA VAL A 477 -6.79 -3.47 7.30
C VAL A 477 -5.82 -4.64 7.47
N GLY A 478 -6.09 -5.79 6.83
CA GLY A 478 -5.19 -6.93 6.78
C GLY A 478 -4.01 -6.75 5.81
N ARG A 479 -3.98 -5.65 5.04
CA ARG A 479 -2.98 -5.38 3.99
C ARG A 479 -2.16 -4.15 4.35
N LEU A 480 -0.98 -4.03 3.75
CA LEU A 480 -0.16 -2.83 3.87
C LEU A 480 -0.47 -1.90 2.69
N GLY A 481 -0.77 -0.64 2.98
CA GLY A 481 -1.16 0.34 1.98
C GLY A 481 -2.61 0.18 1.51
N ASN A 482 -3.10 1.21 0.81
CA ASN A 482 -4.47 1.26 0.34
C ASN A 482 -4.57 0.67 -1.08
N ILE A 483 -4.91 -0.61 -1.17
CA ILE A 483 -4.91 -1.40 -2.41
C ILE A 483 -6.36 -1.69 -2.79
N PRO A 484 -6.78 -1.49 -4.06
CA PRO A 484 -8.12 -1.83 -4.51
C PRO A 484 -8.51 -3.26 -4.14
N LEU A 485 -9.75 -3.43 -3.66
CA LEU A 485 -10.29 -4.75 -3.30
C LEU A 485 -10.85 -5.40 -4.54
N THR A 486 -10.78 -6.72 -4.60
CA THR A 486 -11.37 -7.53 -5.67
C THR A 486 -12.54 -8.37 -5.15
N PRO A 487 -13.44 -8.87 -6.01
CA PRO A 487 -14.49 -9.80 -5.60
C PRO A 487 -13.92 -11.02 -4.88
N ASP A 488 -12.81 -11.58 -5.38
CA ASP A 488 -12.16 -12.76 -4.81
C ASP A 488 -11.68 -12.51 -3.37
N ASP A 489 -11.23 -11.28 -3.06
CA ASP A 489 -10.85 -10.90 -1.71
C ASP A 489 -12.02 -11.01 -0.74
N LEU A 490 -13.20 -10.54 -1.14
CA LEU A 490 -14.40 -10.60 -0.32
C LEU A 490 -14.96 -12.03 -0.26
N ILE A 491 -15.03 -12.73 -1.38
CA ILE A 491 -15.57 -14.10 -1.45
C ILE A 491 -14.74 -15.05 -0.58
N LYS A 492 -13.41 -14.94 -0.62
CA LYS A 492 -12.53 -15.73 0.24
C LYS A 492 -12.85 -15.56 1.72
N GLU A 493 -13.22 -14.35 2.15
CA GLU A 493 -13.55 -14.07 3.55
C GLU A 493 -15.02 -14.33 3.89
N ILE A 494 -15.91 -14.42 2.89
CA ILE A 494 -17.30 -14.86 3.06
C ILE A 494 -17.36 -16.39 3.24
N ASP A 495 -16.48 -17.12 2.56
CA ASP A 495 -16.40 -18.59 2.59
C ASP A 495 -15.54 -19.14 3.75
N SER A 496 -14.74 -18.29 4.42
CA SER A 496 -13.87 -18.64 5.56
C SER A 496 -14.63 -18.76 6.87
#